data_AF-A0AAQ4E7P8-F1
#
_entry.id   AF-A0AAQ4E7P8-F1
#
_cell.length_a   1.000
_cell.length_b   1.000
_cell.length_c   1.000
_cell.angle_alpha   90.00
_cell.angle_beta   90.00
_cell.angle_gamma   90.00
#
_symmetry.space_group_name_H-M   'P 1'
#
loop_
_entity.id
_entity.type
_entity.pdbx_description
1 polymer ?
#
loop_
_entity_poly.entity_id
_entity_poly.type
_entity_poly.pdbx_seq_one_letter_code
_entity_poly.pdbx_strand_id
1 'polypeptide(L)'
;LNERTQEAQVRTLLYTMGRQARNTFKTFNLSEEESKKYDVVKTQFDTHFVATRNLVYESACFHRLHQEPGESVDQYVTELHTLADRCDYGEMKERMILDRFVVGLRDAKLSEALQMDTALTLKSSHQGTPEISCAATAAGSSERCGPRRA
;
A
#
# COMPACT_ATOMS: atom_id res chain seq x y z
N LEU A 1 -9.76 -21.40 20.61
CA LEU A 1 -8.71 -21.90 19.67
C LEU A 1 -7.43 -22.28 20.42
N ASN A 2 -6.98 -21.48 21.38
CA ASN A 2 -5.74 -21.70 22.14
C ASN A 2 -5.74 -22.94 23.07
N GLU A 3 -6.93 -23.49 23.38
CA GLU A 3 -7.07 -24.72 24.20
C GLU A 3 -6.94 -26.02 23.39
N ARG A 4 -6.87 -25.95 22.06
CA ARG A 4 -6.75 -27.11 21.17
C ARG A 4 -5.29 -27.42 20.86
N THR A 5 -4.98 -28.68 20.54
CA THR A 5 -3.66 -29.09 20.06
C THR A 5 -3.25 -28.31 18.81
N GLN A 6 -1.95 -28.04 18.63
CA GLN A 6 -1.45 -27.27 17.49
C GLN A 6 -1.86 -27.91 16.14
N GLU A 7 -1.88 -29.25 16.06
CA GLU A 7 -2.35 -29.98 14.89
C GLU A 7 -3.83 -29.72 14.58
N ALA A 8 -4.69 -29.63 15.62
CA ALA A 8 -6.09 -29.29 15.44
C ALA A 8 -6.28 -27.82 15.01
N GLN A 9 -5.39 -26.91 15.45
CA GLN A 9 -5.36 -25.52 14.99
C GLN A 9 -4.98 -25.44 13.51
N VAL A 10 -3.95 -26.17 13.06
CA VAL A 10 -3.57 -26.25 11.64
C VAL A 10 -4.71 -26.80 10.78
N ARG A 11 -5.37 -27.89 11.21
CA ARG A 11 -6.54 -28.44 10.50
C ARG A 11 -7.68 -27.42 10.41
N THR A 12 -7.94 -26.70 11.50
CA THR A 12 -8.99 -25.67 11.53
C THR A 12 -8.63 -24.53 10.57
N LEU A 13 -7.39 -24.06 10.58
CA LEU A 13 -6.89 -23.02 9.67
C LEU A 13 -7.07 -23.42 8.19
N LEU A 14 -6.63 -24.62 7.82
CA LEU A 14 -6.78 -25.16 6.45
C LEU A 14 -8.24 -25.36 6.05
N TYR A 15 -9.12 -25.66 7.01
CA TYR A 15 -10.55 -25.75 6.77
C TYR A 15 -11.14 -24.37 6.50
N THR A 16 -10.84 -23.37 7.34
CA THR A 16 -11.37 -22.01 7.19
C THR A 16 -10.88 -21.29 5.95
N MET A 17 -9.63 -21.52 5.53
CA MET A 17 -9.05 -20.90 4.32
C MET A 17 -9.47 -21.62 3.02
N GLY A 18 -10.10 -22.79 3.12
CA GLY A 18 -10.68 -23.51 1.98
C GLY A 18 -9.68 -24.32 1.15
N ARG A 19 -10.15 -24.75 -0.03
CA ARG A 19 -9.44 -25.75 -0.86
C ARG A 19 -8.11 -25.25 -1.41
N GLN A 20 -8.00 -23.96 -1.73
CA GLN A 20 -6.76 -23.38 -2.27
C GLN A 20 -5.64 -23.38 -1.24
N ALA A 21 -5.93 -23.06 0.03
CA ALA A 21 -4.94 -23.11 1.09
C ALA A 21 -4.34 -24.51 1.29
N ARG A 22 -5.13 -25.59 1.09
CA ARG A 22 -4.59 -26.97 1.12
C ARG A 22 -3.66 -27.28 -0.05
N ASN A 23 -3.83 -26.66 -1.20
CA ASN A 23 -2.92 -26.81 -2.32
C ASN A 23 -1.60 -26.06 -2.03
N THR A 24 -1.70 -24.82 -1.56
CA THR A 24 -0.56 -24.00 -1.11
C THR A 24 0.20 -24.65 0.05
N PHE A 25 -0.50 -25.26 1.00
CA PHE A 25 0.13 -25.97 2.11
C PHE A 25 1.05 -27.10 1.65
N LYS A 26 0.65 -27.83 0.59
CA LYS A 26 1.44 -28.92 0.02
C LYS A 26 2.72 -28.43 -0.67
N THR A 27 2.78 -27.16 -1.09
CA THR A 27 3.97 -26.61 -1.75
C THR A 27 5.03 -26.13 -0.76
N PHE A 28 4.72 -26.07 0.54
CA PHE A 28 5.64 -25.55 1.57
C PHE A 28 6.78 -26.49 1.95
N ASN A 29 6.82 -27.73 1.44
CA ASN A 29 7.87 -28.72 1.71
C ASN A 29 8.20 -28.87 3.22
N LEU A 30 7.20 -28.71 4.09
CA LEU A 30 7.36 -28.85 5.54
C LEU A 30 7.53 -30.32 5.93
N SER A 31 8.36 -30.60 6.93
CA SER A 31 8.44 -31.93 7.54
C SER A 31 7.15 -32.29 8.28
N GLU A 32 6.94 -33.57 8.57
CA GLU A 32 5.74 -34.05 9.26
C GLU A 32 5.56 -33.40 10.64
N GLU A 33 6.66 -33.15 11.34
CA GLU A 33 6.66 -32.48 12.65
C GLU A 33 6.45 -30.97 12.57
N GLU A 34 6.94 -30.32 11.52
CA GLU A 34 6.68 -28.89 11.26
C GLU A 34 5.24 -28.64 10.82
N SER A 35 4.66 -29.57 10.05
CA SER A 35 3.29 -29.50 9.54
C SER A 35 2.22 -29.50 10.66
N LYS A 36 2.59 -29.97 11.86
CA LYS A 36 1.72 -30.00 13.05
C LYS A 36 1.85 -28.74 13.91
N LYS A 37 2.89 -27.92 13.69
CA LYS A 37 3.17 -26.71 14.48
C LYS A 37 2.44 -25.52 13.89
N TYR A 38 1.47 -25.00 14.62
CA TYR A 38 0.64 -23.88 14.16
C TYR A 38 1.48 -22.65 13.78
N ASP A 39 2.45 -22.27 14.60
CA ASP A 39 3.26 -21.07 14.36
C ASP A 39 4.12 -21.18 13.09
N VAL A 40 4.68 -22.37 12.81
CA VAL A 40 5.45 -22.64 11.59
C VAL A 40 4.56 -22.55 10.37
N VAL A 41 3.40 -23.23 10.40
CA VAL A 41 2.44 -23.22 9.29
C VAL A 41 1.90 -21.82 9.03
N LYS A 42 1.55 -21.08 10.10
CA LYS A 42 1.10 -19.70 10.00
C LYS A 42 2.18 -18.82 9.38
N THR A 43 3.42 -18.89 9.85
CA THR A 43 4.55 -18.11 9.31
C THR A 43 4.78 -18.42 7.84
N GLN A 44 4.57 -19.66 7.40
CA GLN A 44 4.75 -20.03 6.00
C GLN A 44 3.62 -19.54 5.10
N PHE A 45 2.39 -19.55 5.60
CA PHE A 45 1.28 -18.87 4.93
C PHE A 45 1.49 -17.36 4.88
N ASP A 46 1.89 -16.75 5.99
CA ASP A 46 2.22 -15.34 6.05
C ASP A 46 3.32 -15.04 5.04
N THR A 47 4.42 -15.80 5.01
CA THR A 47 5.50 -15.63 4.02
C THR A 47 5.02 -15.82 2.59
N HIS A 48 4.19 -16.84 2.30
CA HIS A 48 3.70 -17.09 0.95
C HIS A 48 2.77 -15.98 0.44
N PHE A 49 1.88 -15.47 1.30
CA PHE A 49 0.95 -14.40 0.93
C PHE A 49 1.60 -13.01 1.01
N VAL A 50 2.52 -12.78 1.94
CA VAL A 50 3.32 -11.54 2.06
C VAL A 50 4.33 -11.43 0.91
N ALA A 51 4.95 -12.54 0.49
CA ALA A 51 5.83 -12.58 -0.69
C ALA A 51 5.09 -12.27 -2.01
N THR A 52 3.75 -12.23 -1.99
CA THR A 52 2.94 -11.81 -3.14
C THR A 52 2.53 -10.34 -3.07
N ARG A 53 3.07 -9.51 -2.14
CA ARG A 53 2.95 -8.05 -2.28
C ARG A 53 3.93 -7.60 -3.35
N ASN A 54 3.44 -7.46 -4.58
CA ASN A 54 4.26 -7.02 -5.70
C ASN A 54 4.64 -5.55 -5.51
N LEU A 55 5.81 -5.31 -4.92
CA LEU A 55 6.32 -3.97 -4.63
C LEU A 55 6.45 -3.13 -5.90
N VAL A 56 6.73 -3.75 -7.06
CA VAL A 56 6.77 -3.06 -8.35
C VAL A 56 5.39 -2.52 -8.72
N TYR A 57 4.33 -3.31 -8.47
CA TYR A 57 2.95 -2.88 -8.69
C TYR A 57 2.56 -1.75 -7.73
N GLU A 58 2.79 -1.90 -6.43
CA GLU A 58 2.46 -0.87 -5.44
C GLU A 58 3.21 0.44 -5.72
N SER A 59 4.51 0.35 -6.03
CA SER A 59 5.32 1.50 -6.43
C SER A 59 4.80 2.12 -7.73
N ALA A 60 4.37 1.33 -8.72
CA ALA A 60 3.76 1.87 -9.93
C ALA A 60 2.44 2.60 -9.64
N CYS A 61 1.61 2.08 -8.74
CA CYS A 61 0.38 2.72 -8.30
C CYS A 61 0.67 4.06 -7.60
N PHE A 62 1.63 4.09 -6.68
CA PHE A 62 2.10 5.30 -6.01
C PHE A 62 2.58 6.36 -7.02
N HIS A 63 3.43 5.97 -7.98
CA HIS A 63 3.97 6.89 -8.99
C HIS A 63 2.94 7.35 -10.02
N ARG A 64 1.80 6.68 -10.15
CA ARG A 64 0.70 7.11 -11.03
C ARG A 64 -0.28 8.07 -10.35
N LEU A 65 -0.31 8.08 -9.00
CA LEU A 65 -1.26 8.89 -8.25
C LEU A 65 -1.03 10.39 -8.48
N HIS A 66 -2.06 11.11 -8.91
CA HIS A 66 -2.08 12.56 -9.06
C HIS A 66 -3.38 13.10 -8.51
N GLN A 67 -3.40 14.40 -8.19
CA GLN A 67 -4.58 15.07 -7.68
C GLN A 67 -5.66 15.14 -8.77
N GLU A 68 -6.82 14.57 -8.49
CA GLU A 68 -7.97 14.56 -9.40
C GLU A 68 -8.67 15.93 -9.43
N PRO A 69 -9.38 16.28 -10.53
CA PRO A 69 -10.21 17.47 -10.55
C PRO A 69 -11.26 17.45 -9.43
N GLY A 70 -11.27 18.48 -8.59
CA GLY A 70 -12.21 18.59 -7.46
C GLY A 70 -11.77 17.85 -6.20
N GLU A 71 -10.64 17.13 -6.22
CA GLU A 71 -10.05 16.53 -5.03
C GLU A 71 -9.33 17.59 -4.20
N SER A 72 -9.61 17.62 -2.90
CA SER A 72 -8.87 18.48 -1.96
C SER A 72 -7.42 18.02 -1.79
N VAL A 73 -6.54 18.95 -1.43
CA VAL A 73 -5.12 18.63 -1.17
C VAL A 73 -5.00 17.57 -0.07
N ASP A 74 -5.79 17.70 1.01
CA ASP A 74 -5.78 16.75 2.14
C ASP A 74 -6.16 15.32 1.73
N GLN A 75 -7.17 15.17 0.86
CA GLN A 75 -7.57 13.86 0.32
C GLN A 75 -6.44 13.25 -0.51
N TYR A 76 -5.82 14.07 -1.36
CA TYR A 76 -4.69 13.65 -2.18
C TYR A 76 -3.50 13.19 -1.33
N VAL A 77 -3.13 13.93 -0.29
CA VAL A 77 -2.01 13.55 0.58
C VAL A 77 -2.34 12.32 1.43
N THR A 78 -3.59 12.18 1.89
CA THR A 78 -4.04 10.99 2.60
C THR A 78 -3.88 9.72 1.75
N GLU A 79 -4.25 9.80 0.47
CA GLU A 79 -4.07 8.67 -0.46
C GLU A 79 -2.58 8.39 -0.75
N LEU A 80 -1.74 9.44 -0.87
CA LEU A 80 -0.29 9.28 -1.02
C LEU A 80 0.33 8.49 0.16
N HIS A 81 -0.03 8.84 1.39
CA HIS A 81 0.44 8.11 2.58
C HIS A 81 -0.02 6.64 2.54
N THR A 82 -1.28 6.42 2.18
CA THR A 82 -1.88 5.08 2.10
C THR A 82 -1.18 4.19 1.08
N LEU A 83 -0.81 4.72 -0.10
CA LEU A 83 -0.06 3.98 -1.10
C LEU A 83 1.41 3.78 -0.71
N ALA A 84 2.04 4.78 -0.09
CA ALA A 84 3.42 4.68 0.37
C ALA A 84 3.62 3.57 1.42
N ASP A 85 2.64 3.32 2.30
CA ASP A 85 2.62 2.19 3.24
C ASP A 85 2.69 0.82 2.56
N ARG A 86 2.27 0.75 1.28
CA ARG A 86 2.29 -0.47 0.47
C ARG A 86 3.57 -0.67 -0.31
N CYS A 87 4.42 0.35 -0.39
CA CYS A 87 5.59 0.34 -1.27
C CYS A 87 6.89 -0.12 -0.60
N ASP A 88 6.91 -0.25 0.74
CA ASP A 88 8.09 -0.64 1.51
C ASP A 88 9.32 0.28 1.29
N TYR A 89 9.10 1.59 1.26
CA TYR A 89 10.18 2.57 1.03
C TYR A 89 11.14 2.76 2.22
N GLY A 90 10.85 2.16 3.38
CA GLY A 90 11.68 2.30 4.59
C GLY A 90 11.93 3.77 4.96
N GLU A 91 13.19 4.12 5.18
CA GLU A 91 13.63 5.47 5.55
C GLU A 91 13.37 6.51 4.45
N MET A 92 13.22 6.09 3.19
CA MET A 92 12.95 7.00 2.08
C MET A 92 11.48 7.39 1.96
N LYS A 93 10.59 6.81 2.77
CA LYS A 93 9.13 7.01 2.65
C LYS A 93 8.74 8.48 2.63
N GLU A 94 9.24 9.29 3.58
CA GLU A 94 8.89 10.71 3.64
C GLU A 94 9.34 11.48 2.41
N ARG A 95 10.55 11.19 1.92
CA ARG A 95 11.10 11.81 0.71
C ARG A 95 10.29 11.44 -0.53
N MET A 96 9.90 10.17 -0.66
CA MET A 96 9.08 9.71 -1.79
C MET A 96 7.71 10.40 -1.80
N ILE A 97 7.08 10.55 -0.64
CA ILE A 97 5.80 11.25 -0.51
C ILE A 97 5.94 12.73 -0.90
N LEU A 98 7.01 13.40 -0.49
CA LEU A 98 7.28 14.78 -0.89
C LEU A 98 7.46 14.93 -2.40
N ASP A 99 8.35 14.13 -2.98
CA ASP A 99 8.64 14.19 -4.41
C ASP A 99 7.38 13.93 -5.22
N ARG A 100 6.55 12.96 -4.79
CA ARG A 100 5.29 12.66 -5.47
C ARG A 100 4.22 13.71 -5.24
N PHE A 101 4.12 14.26 -4.03
CA PHE A 101 3.20 15.35 -3.71
C PHE A 101 3.41 16.53 -4.65
N VAL A 102 4.64 17.04 -4.73
CA VAL A 102 4.98 18.20 -5.58
C VAL A 102 4.65 17.92 -7.04
N VAL A 103 5.09 16.78 -7.58
CA VAL A 103 4.91 16.46 -9.01
C VAL A 103 3.46 16.11 -9.37
N GLY A 104 2.68 15.56 -8.43
CA GLY A 104 1.31 15.13 -8.67
C GLY A 104 0.24 16.15 -8.32
N LEU A 105 0.61 17.35 -7.85
CA LEU A 105 -0.31 18.48 -7.68
C LEU A 105 -0.88 18.93 -9.03
N ARG A 106 -2.16 19.29 -9.03
CA ARG A 106 -2.83 19.80 -10.23
C ARG A 106 -2.50 21.27 -10.51
N ASP A 107 -2.27 22.05 -9.46
CA ASP A 107 -1.84 23.44 -9.58
C ASP A 107 -0.35 23.50 -9.95
N ALA A 108 -0.09 23.69 -11.25
CA ALA A 108 1.27 23.75 -11.79
C ALA A 108 2.09 24.91 -11.20
N LYS A 109 1.46 26.05 -10.87
CA LYS A 109 2.17 27.20 -10.29
C LYS A 109 2.57 26.92 -8.85
N LEU A 110 1.67 26.31 -8.08
CA LEU A 110 1.97 25.86 -6.72
C LEU A 110 3.07 24.80 -6.73
N SER A 111 2.99 23.81 -7.63
CA SER A 111 4.04 22.81 -7.82
C SER A 111 5.39 23.47 -8.11
N GLU A 112 5.46 24.40 -9.05
CA GLU A 112 6.70 25.11 -9.40
C GLU A 112 7.24 25.93 -8.21
N ALA A 113 6.37 26.63 -7.47
CA ALA A 113 6.77 27.36 -6.29
C ALA A 113 7.37 26.45 -5.20
N LEU A 114 6.77 25.28 -4.97
CA LEU A 114 7.25 24.29 -4.00
C LEU A 114 8.60 23.69 -4.41
N GLN A 115 8.88 23.55 -5.71
CA GLN A 115 10.18 23.07 -6.20
C GLN A 115 11.33 24.03 -5.91
N MET A 116 11.03 25.32 -5.70
CA MET A 116 12.03 26.34 -5.37
C MET A 116 12.32 26.43 -3.87
N ASP A 117 11.53 25.76 -3.01
CA ASP A 117 11.74 25.74 -1.57
C ASP A 117 12.75 24.65 -1.17
N THR A 118 13.97 25.10 -0.82
CA THR A 118 15.06 24.20 -0.38
C THR A 118 14.85 23.59 1.00
N ALA A 119 13.87 24.09 1.77
CA ALA A 119 13.53 23.62 3.12
C ALA A 119 12.15 22.94 3.17
N LEU A 120 11.61 22.51 2.01
CA LEU A 120 10.31 21.87 1.93
C LEU A 120 10.27 20.60 2.78
N THR A 121 9.28 20.53 3.69
CA THR A 121 9.00 19.36 4.53
C THR A 121 7.54 18.96 4.37
N LEU A 122 7.19 17.71 4.69
CA LEU A 122 5.79 17.22 4.57
C LEU A 122 4.80 18.05 5.39
N LYS A 123 5.28 18.65 6.48
CA LYS A 123 4.48 19.49 7.37
C LYS A 123 4.25 20.87 6.78
N SER A 124 5.27 21.48 6.18
CA SER A 124 5.15 22.79 5.54
C SER A 124 4.42 22.73 4.20
N SER A 125 4.51 21.61 3.48
CA SER A 125 3.84 21.43 2.19
C SER A 125 2.31 21.35 2.32
N HIS A 126 1.78 20.77 3.41
CA HIS A 126 0.35 20.77 3.72
C HIS A 126 -0.16 22.15 4.13
N GLN A 127 0.56 22.85 5.01
CA GLN A 127 0.14 24.13 5.58
C GLN A 127 0.20 25.30 4.59
N GLY A 128 1.07 25.20 3.58
CA GLY A 128 1.24 26.24 2.55
C GLY A 128 0.19 26.22 1.45
N THR A 129 -0.77 25.28 1.45
CA THR A 129 -1.82 25.24 0.43
C THR A 129 -3.03 26.07 0.86
N PRO A 130 -3.29 27.24 0.24
CA PRO A 130 -4.55 27.94 0.46
C PRO A 130 -5.71 27.08 -0.05
N GLU A 131 -6.87 27.20 0.59
CA GLU A 131 -8.15 26.64 0.12
C GLU A 131 -8.52 27.22 -1.26
N ILE A 132 -7.89 26.71 -2.33
CA ILE A 132 -8.22 27.11 -3.69
C ILE A 132 -9.44 26.30 -4.12
N SER A 133 -10.59 26.97 -4.21
CA SER A 133 -11.82 26.38 -4.73
C SER A 133 -11.58 25.81 -6.14
N CYS A 134 -11.75 24.50 -6.29
CA CYS A 134 -11.64 23.81 -7.56
C CYS A 134 -12.72 24.28 -8.55
N ALA A 135 -12.38 25.20 -9.45
CA ALA A 135 -13.11 25.37 -10.70
C ALA A 135 -12.59 24.34 -11.72
N ALA A 136 -13.44 23.38 -12.04
CA ALA A 136 -13.14 22.25 -12.89
C ALA A 136 -12.93 22.65 -14.37
N THR A 137 -11.98 22.00 -15.02
CA THR A 137 -12.10 21.65 -16.44
C THR A 137 -11.54 20.23 -16.62
N ALA A 138 -12.43 19.33 -17.04
CA ALA A 138 -12.17 17.91 -17.17
C ALA A 138 -11.29 17.61 -18.39
N ALA A 139 -10.29 16.76 -18.21
CA ALA A 139 -9.76 15.87 -19.24
C ALA A 139 -8.82 14.84 -18.57
N GLY A 140 -9.13 13.56 -18.78
CA GLY A 140 -8.30 12.43 -18.33
C GLY A 140 -8.88 11.70 -17.13
N SER A 141 -9.71 10.69 -17.39
CA SER A 141 -10.08 9.69 -16.40
C SER A 141 -8.84 8.90 -16.00
N SER A 142 -8.27 9.24 -14.85
CA SER A 142 -7.23 8.46 -14.22
C SER A 142 -7.89 7.39 -13.36
N GLU A 143 -7.83 6.15 -13.83
CA GLU A 143 -8.21 5.00 -13.03
C GLU A 143 -7.16 4.85 -11.93
N ARG A 144 -7.46 5.35 -10.72
CA ARG A 144 -6.67 5.05 -9.54
C ARG A 144 -6.48 3.54 -9.44
N CYS A 145 -5.25 3.13 -9.17
CA CYS A 145 -4.92 1.73 -8.93
C CYS A 145 -5.82 1.18 -7.81
N GLY A 146 -6.83 0.39 -8.17
CA GLY A 146 -7.68 -0.28 -7.20
C GLY A 146 -6.91 -1.40 -6.48
N PRO A 147 -7.32 -1.80 -5.28
CA PRO A 147 -6.73 -2.95 -4.60
C PRO A 147 -6.85 -4.20 -5.48
N ARG A 148 -5.75 -4.95 -5.66
CA ARG A 148 -5.81 -6.27 -6.31
C ARG A 148 -6.75 -7.17 -5.51
N ARG A 149 -7.76 -7.73 -6.16
CA ARG A 149 -8.44 -8.93 -5.64
C ARG A 149 -7.43 -10.07 -5.73
N ALA A 150 -7.18 -10.72 -4.60
CA ALA A 150 -6.38 -11.95 -4.50
C ALA A 150 -7.05 -13.10 -5.25
#